data_AF-A0A7C4TCB7-F1
#
_entry.id   AF-A0A7C4TCB7-F1
#
_cell.length_a   1.000
_cell.length_b   1.000
_cell.length_c   1.000
_cell.angle_alpha   90.00
_cell.angle_beta   90.00
_cell.angle_gamma   90.00
#
_symmetry.space_group_name_H-M   'P 1'
#
loop_
_entity.id
_entity.type
_entity.pdbx_description
1 polymer ?
#
loop_
_entity_poly.entity_id
_entity_poly.type
_entity_poly.pdbx_seq_one_letter_code
_entity_poly.pdbx_strand_id
1 'polypeptide(L)'
;MGETSILDALDALKKLEESIKSRDAEFKEREGILQERESKLEQERAGVEQERAALTEERDALLGREKGLRAREKELEQMERSLGQREQQFESTRQSILSKENELVSREQELAKRLESLVKRDEELARRDAELSSHAAEIASRKNAIAEHQEAILRLLNDQKAALEQQISRGGELLAREKKLAQEEEALAAAKAKVADEARRLAEREKQLLAREQSVRSTPPQPAAPAPAVRPTPAAPVGPAPAVRPQPVAPTPAVVKVEKPVPKVAPAPEPAAEKESAEAETPCPACGTMISADAIMCYACGHRLQEEAATEESAEAETPCPACGTMISADAIMCYACGHRMSGSEDKAAKKDAMPTVKKVLKKKII
;
A
#
# COMPACT_ATOMS: atom_id res chain seq x y z
N MET A 1 -145.35 44.04 97.37
CA MET A 1 -144.80 44.42 96.06
C MET A 1 -143.32 44.03 95.96
N GLY A 2 -143.00 42.75 96.16
CA GLY A 2 -141.61 42.23 96.10
C GLY A 2 -141.44 40.99 95.23
N GLU A 3 -142.54 40.28 94.89
CA GLU A 3 -142.49 38.97 94.24
C GLU A 3 -142.44 39.04 92.70
N THR A 4 -143.02 40.08 92.07
CA THR A 4 -142.93 40.29 90.62
C THR A 4 -141.53 40.72 90.16
N SER A 5 -140.77 41.39 91.03
CA SER A 5 -139.36 41.75 90.79
C SER A 5 -138.41 40.53 90.80
N ILE A 6 -138.82 39.42 91.42
CA ILE A 6 -138.00 38.21 91.55
C ILE A 6 -138.18 37.31 90.32
N LEU A 7 -139.40 37.19 89.79
CA LEU A 7 -139.69 36.44 88.56
C LEU A 7 -139.03 37.07 87.32
N ASP A 8 -139.12 38.40 87.17
CA ASP A 8 -138.41 39.12 86.10
C ASP A 8 -136.88 39.01 86.24
N ALA A 9 -136.36 38.95 87.48
CA ALA A 9 -134.94 38.70 87.74
C ALA A 9 -134.52 37.26 87.41
N LEU A 10 -135.38 36.26 87.63
CA LEU A 10 -135.11 34.87 87.27
C LEU A 10 -135.11 34.64 85.75
N ASP A 11 -136.01 35.28 85.01
CA ASP A 11 -136.01 35.22 83.54
C ASP A 11 -134.85 36.02 82.93
N ALA A 12 -134.42 37.12 83.56
CA ALA A 12 -133.19 37.83 83.20
C ALA A 12 -131.94 36.97 83.47
N LEU A 13 -131.90 36.25 84.60
CA LEU A 13 -130.82 35.31 84.93
C LEU A 13 -130.76 34.14 83.95
N LYS A 14 -131.89 33.57 83.53
CA LYS A 14 -131.94 32.51 82.49
C LYS A 14 -131.46 33.02 81.13
N LYS A 15 -131.87 34.22 80.72
CA LYS A 15 -131.37 34.86 79.48
C LYS A 15 -129.87 35.15 79.54
N LEU A 16 -129.37 35.55 80.71
CA LEU A 16 -127.93 35.70 80.94
C LEU A 16 -127.22 34.34 80.89
N GLU A 17 -127.79 33.30 81.47
CA GLU A 17 -127.24 31.94 81.44
C GLU A 17 -127.21 31.36 80.01
N GLU A 18 -128.27 31.55 79.21
CA GLU A 18 -128.30 31.20 77.79
C GLU A 18 -127.31 32.04 76.97
N SER A 19 -127.15 33.34 77.27
CA SER A 19 -126.14 34.19 76.65
C SER A 19 -124.72 33.79 77.02
N ILE A 20 -124.49 33.34 78.26
CA ILE A 20 -123.18 32.82 78.69
C ILE A 20 -122.91 31.50 77.96
N LYS A 21 -123.88 30.58 77.90
CA LYS A 21 -123.75 29.32 77.15
C LYS A 21 -123.50 29.54 75.66
N SER A 22 -124.16 30.52 75.04
CA SER A 22 -123.91 30.85 73.62
C SER A 22 -122.52 31.44 73.43
N ARG A 23 -122.05 32.32 74.32
CA ARG A 23 -120.69 32.86 74.29
C ARG A 23 -119.64 31.79 74.54
N ASP A 24 -119.87 30.88 75.49
CA ASP A 24 -118.98 29.75 75.77
C ASP A 24 -118.88 28.79 74.57
N ALA A 25 -119.98 28.57 73.85
CA ALA A 25 -119.98 27.81 72.61
C ALA A 25 -119.18 28.53 71.50
N GLU A 26 -119.38 29.84 71.33
CA GLU A 26 -118.60 30.66 70.39
C GLU A 26 -117.10 30.70 70.74
N PHE A 27 -116.74 30.74 72.03
CA PHE A 27 -115.35 30.69 72.47
C PHE A 27 -114.72 29.34 72.18
N LYS A 28 -115.42 28.23 72.43
CA LYS A 28 -114.96 26.88 72.08
C LYS A 28 -114.77 26.70 70.58
N GLU A 29 -115.69 27.24 69.77
CA GLU A 29 -115.57 27.22 68.31
C GLU A 29 -114.34 28.03 67.85
N ARG A 30 -114.13 29.23 68.43
CA ARG A 30 -112.92 30.04 68.17
C ARG A 30 -111.63 29.35 68.61
N GLU A 31 -111.61 28.72 69.77
CA GLU A 31 -110.47 27.93 70.25
C GLU A 31 -110.17 26.77 69.31
N GLY A 32 -111.19 26.04 68.84
CA GLY A 32 -111.01 24.97 67.86
C GLY A 32 -110.43 25.46 66.53
N ILE A 33 -110.92 26.58 66.02
CA ILE A 33 -110.38 27.22 64.79
C ILE A 33 -108.94 27.70 65.01
N LEU A 34 -108.63 28.26 66.17
CA LEU A 34 -107.27 28.69 66.52
C LEU A 34 -106.32 27.49 66.63
N GLN A 35 -106.72 26.41 67.29
CA GLN A 35 -105.93 25.17 67.34
C GLN A 35 -105.70 24.59 65.94
N GLU A 36 -106.72 24.59 65.09
CA GLU A 36 -106.56 24.13 63.71
C GLU A 36 -105.57 25.01 62.93
N ARG A 37 -105.64 26.33 63.11
CA ARG A 37 -104.68 27.28 62.51
C ARG A 37 -103.28 27.12 63.07
N GLU A 38 -103.12 26.92 64.38
CA GLU A 38 -101.84 26.63 65.02
C GLU A 38 -101.22 25.36 64.44
N SER A 39 -102.00 24.27 64.35
CA SER A 39 -101.52 23.01 63.75
C SER A 39 -101.13 23.17 62.27
N LYS A 40 -101.86 23.97 61.49
CA LYS A 40 -101.52 24.30 60.10
C LYS A 40 -100.21 25.09 60.02
N LEU A 41 -100.04 26.11 60.85
CA LEU A 41 -98.81 26.90 60.90
C LEU A 41 -97.61 26.07 61.37
N GLU A 42 -97.80 25.12 62.29
CA GLU A 42 -96.76 24.16 62.69
C GLU A 42 -96.37 23.22 61.54
N GLN A 43 -97.34 22.70 60.79
CA GLN A 43 -97.08 21.90 59.59
C GLN A 43 -96.34 22.71 58.51
N GLU A 44 -96.75 23.95 58.25
CA GLU A 44 -96.06 24.85 57.32
C GLU A 44 -94.64 25.17 57.78
N ARG A 45 -94.42 25.43 59.07
CA ARG A 45 -93.09 25.64 59.65
C ARG A 45 -92.19 24.42 59.47
N ALA A 46 -92.71 23.22 59.77
CA ALA A 46 -91.98 21.98 59.58
C ALA A 46 -91.63 21.74 58.10
N GLY A 47 -92.56 22.04 57.18
CA GLY A 47 -92.31 21.98 55.74
C GLY A 47 -91.21 22.93 55.29
N VAL A 48 -91.26 24.19 55.71
CA VAL A 48 -90.22 25.19 55.42
C VAL A 48 -88.86 24.79 56.01
N GLU A 49 -88.82 24.19 57.20
CA GLU A 49 -87.59 23.67 57.80
C GLU A 49 -87.01 22.50 57.00
N GLN A 50 -87.85 21.58 56.50
CA GLN A 50 -87.42 20.49 55.62
C GLN A 50 -86.88 21.02 54.28
N GLU A 51 -87.55 21.98 53.67
CA GLU A 51 -87.08 22.62 52.42
C GLU A 51 -85.74 23.34 52.63
N ARG A 52 -85.57 24.04 53.77
CA ARG A 52 -84.28 24.66 54.12
C ARG A 52 -83.18 23.63 54.26
N ALA A 53 -83.45 22.51 54.93
CA ALA A 53 -82.48 21.42 55.06
C ALA A 53 -82.10 20.84 53.69
N ALA A 54 -83.09 20.54 52.84
CA ALA A 54 -82.86 20.04 51.49
C ALA A 54 -82.01 21.02 50.64
N LEU A 55 -82.33 22.32 50.68
CA LEU A 55 -81.55 23.35 49.98
C LEU A 55 -80.11 23.45 50.50
N THR A 56 -79.88 23.26 51.80
CA THR A 56 -78.51 23.24 52.34
C THR A 56 -77.71 22.04 51.85
N GLU A 57 -78.33 20.85 51.77
CA GLU A 57 -77.69 19.65 51.23
C GLU A 57 -77.38 19.79 49.74
N GLU A 58 -78.31 20.34 48.96
CA GLU A 58 -78.10 20.63 47.53
C GLU A 58 -76.97 21.64 47.33
N ARG A 59 -76.94 22.72 48.12
CA ARG A 59 -75.86 23.71 48.09
C ARG A 59 -74.52 23.03 48.37
N ASP A 60 -74.44 22.19 49.40
CA ASP A 60 -73.19 21.53 49.77
C ASP A 60 -72.73 20.53 48.71
N ALA A 61 -73.66 19.81 48.09
CA ALA A 61 -73.39 18.95 46.94
C ALA A 61 -72.88 19.74 45.72
N LEU A 62 -73.47 20.89 45.42
CA LEU A 62 -73.02 21.78 44.33
C LEU A 62 -71.62 22.33 44.61
N LEU A 63 -71.35 22.80 45.83
CA LEU A 63 -70.01 23.24 46.24
C LEU A 63 -68.97 22.12 46.12
N GLY A 64 -69.35 20.88 46.45
CA GLY A 64 -68.51 19.70 46.27
C GLY A 64 -68.18 19.44 44.79
N ARG A 65 -69.19 19.50 43.92
CA ARG A 65 -69.01 19.35 42.46
C ARG A 65 -68.13 20.45 41.87
N GLU A 66 -68.34 21.70 42.28
CA GLU A 66 -67.56 22.85 41.82
C GLU A 66 -66.08 22.72 42.22
N LYS A 67 -65.79 22.28 43.45
CA LYS A 67 -64.43 21.96 43.88
C LYS A 67 -63.81 20.83 43.05
N GLY A 68 -64.58 19.78 42.75
CA GLY A 68 -64.13 18.67 41.90
C GLY A 68 -63.81 19.10 40.47
N LEU A 69 -64.64 19.97 39.88
CA LEU A 69 -64.39 20.53 38.55
C LEU A 69 -63.13 21.39 38.52
N ARG A 70 -62.93 22.27 39.52
CA ARG A 70 -61.69 23.06 39.64
C ARG A 70 -60.44 22.20 39.81
N ALA A 71 -60.54 21.05 40.49
CA ALA A 71 -59.42 20.13 40.61
C ALA A 71 -59.06 19.50 39.25
N ARG A 72 -60.08 19.04 38.50
CA ARG A 72 -59.89 18.49 37.15
C ARG A 72 -59.35 19.53 36.15
N GLU A 73 -59.81 20.76 36.24
CA GLU A 73 -59.32 21.86 35.41
C GLU A 73 -57.81 22.08 35.63
N LYS A 74 -57.36 22.10 36.89
CA LYS A 74 -55.92 22.19 37.21
C LYS A 74 -55.11 20.99 36.70
N GLU A 75 -55.67 19.78 36.80
CA GLU A 75 -55.03 18.57 36.26
C GLU A 75 -54.89 18.65 34.73
N LEU A 76 -55.92 19.12 34.03
CA LEU A 76 -55.88 19.32 32.58
C LEU A 76 -54.88 20.39 32.18
N GLU A 77 -54.85 21.54 32.86
CA GLU A 77 -53.84 22.57 32.62
C GLU A 77 -52.41 22.03 32.82
N GLN A 78 -52.19 21.18 33.82
CA GLN A 78 -50.89 20.56 34.06
C GLN A 78 -50.53 19.59 32.92
N MET A 79 -51.49 18.81 32.45
CA MET A 79 -51.31 17.89 31.32
C MET A 79 -51.02 18.65 30.03
N GLU A 80 -51.75 19.72 29.73
CA GLU A 80 -51.51 20.59 28.58
C GLU A 80 -50.10 21.19 28.60
N ARG A 81 -49.64 21.70 29.75
CA ARG A 81 -48.26 22.18 29.91
C ARG A 81 -47.24 21.08 29.66
N SER A 82 -47.50 19.86 30.15
CA SER A 82 -46.59 18.71 29.93
C SER A 82 -46.54 18.26 28.47
N LEU A 83 -47.67 18.32 27.76
CA LEU A 83 -47.75 18.00 26.33
C LEU A 83 -47.01 19.05 25.51
N GLY A 84 -47.22 20.34 25.79
CA GLY A 84 -46.49 21.42 25.11
C GLY A 84 -44.97 21.31 25.29
N GLN A 85 -44.50 20.91 26.49
CA GLN A 85 -43.07 20.64 26.71
C GLN A 85 -42.55 19.46 25.88
N ARG A 86 -43.32 18.37 25.80
CA ARG A 86 -42.95 17.21 24.96
C ARG A 86 -42.96 17.55 23.48
N GLU A 87 -43.93 18.32 23.00
CA GLU A 87 -43.98 18.79 21.62
C GLU A 87 -42.76 19.63 21.26
N GLN A 88 -42.35 20.55 22.14
CA GLN A 88 -41.10 21.32 21.95
C GLN A 88 -39.86 20.43 21.93
N GLN A 89 -39.79 19.41 22.80
CA GLN A 89 -38.71 18.44 22.77
C GLN A 89 -38.69 17.66 21.46
N PHE A 90 -39.83 17.16 21.00
CA PHE A 90 -39.92 16.46 19.71
C PHE A 90 -39.49 17.35 18.55
N GLU A 91 -39.93 18.60 18.50
CA GLU A 91 -39.53 19.55 17.46
C GLU A 91 -38.01 19.80 17.49
N SER A 92 -37.41 19.97 18.68
CA SER A 92 -35.96 20.13 18.80
C SER A 92 -35.19 18.89 18.32
N THR A 93 -35.67 17.69 18.66
CA THR A 93 -35.04 16.43 18.20
C THR A 93 -35.20 16.25 16.70
N ARG A 94 -36.36 16.62 16.14
CA ARG A 94 -36.61 16.59 14.69
C ARG A 94 -35.64 17.51 13.96
N GLN A 95 -35.45 18.74 14.43
CA GLN A 95 -34.49 19.67 13.85
C GLN A 95 -33.04 19.16 13.94
N SER A 96 -32.66 18.53 15.06
CA SER A 96 -31.34 17.91 15.20
C SER A 96 -31.14 16.70 14.28
N ILE A 97 -32.18 15.91 14.03
CA ILE A 97 -32.12 14.79 13.08
C ILE A 97 -31.94 15.34 11.66
N LEU A 98 -32.74 16.33 11.26
CA LEU A 98 -32.62 16.96 9.94
C LEU A 98 -31.23 17.58 9.71
N SER A 99 -30.62 18.19 10.73
CA SER A 99 -29.25 18.72 10.59
C SER A 99 -28.24 17.61 10.36
N LYS A 100 -28.34 16.50 11.10
CA LYS A 100 -27.47 15.33 10.93
C LYS A 100 -27.67 14.63 9.58
N GLU A 101 -28.91 14.55 9.09
CA GLU A 101 -29.21 14.01 7.76
C GLU A 101 -28.52 14.84 6.67
N ASN A 102 -28.59 16.17 6.75
CA ASN A 102 -27.88 17.06 5.82
C ASN A 102 -26.36 16.90 5.90
N GLU A 103 -25.81 16.75 7.10
CA GLU A 103 -24.38 16.47 7.29
C GLU A 103 -23.97 15.13 6.67
N LEU A 104 -24.78 14.08 6.84
CA LEU A 104 -24.53 12.77 6.23
C LEU A 104 -24.55 12.86 4.71
N VAL A 105 -25.56 13.51 4.13
CA VAL A 105 -25.64 13.73 2.67
C VAL A 105 -24.41 14.48 2.15
N SER A 106 -23.92 15.49 2.88
CA SER A 106 -22.71 16.22 2.48
C SER A 106 -21.46 15.32 2.50
N ARG A 107 -21.32 14.46 3.52
CA ARG A 107 -20.21 13.50 3.63
C ARG A 107 -20.26 12.45 2.54
N GLU A 108 -21.45 11.94 2.21
CA GLU A 108 -21.64 11.00 1.10
C GLU A 108 -21.20 11.61 -0.23
N GLN A 109 -21.54 12.88 -0.49
CA GLN A 109 -21.08 13.59 -1.69
C GLN A 109 -19.56 13.78 -1.72
N GLU A 110 -18.93 14.07 -0.58
CA GLU A 110 -17.47 14.16 -0.50
C GLU A 110 -16.79 12.81 -0.74
N LEU A 111 -17.32 11.73 -0.18
CA LEU A 111 -16.83 10.38 -0.39
C LEU A 111 -16.97 9.96 -1.87
N ALA A 112 -18.10 10.25 -2.50
CA ALA A 112 -18.29 10.00 -3.93
C ALA A 112 -17.23 10.71 -4.79
N LYS A 113 -16.97 12.00 -4.54
CA LYS A 113 -15.91 12.75 -5.24
C LYS A 113 -14.52 12.17 -5.00
N ARG A 114 -14.23 11.70 -3.78
CA ARG A 114 -12.95 11.04 -3.48
C ARG A 114 -12.80 9.73 -4.23
N LEU A 115 -13.84 8.91 -4.28
CA LEU A 115 -13.87 7.66 -5.05
C LEU A 115 -13.65 7.93 -6.54
N GLU A 116 -14.33 8.91 -7.13
CA GLU A 116 -14.09 9.31 -8.53
C GLU A 116 -12.63 9.74 -8.76
N SER A 117 -12.02 10.45 -7.80
CA SER A 117 -10.62 10.86 -7.92
C SER A 117 -9.64 9.69 -7.79
N LEU A 118 -9.98 8.64 -7.04
CA LEU A 118 -9.17 7.44 -6.91
C LEU A 118 -9.24 6.60 -8.19
N VAL A 119 -10.45 6.40 -8.73
CA VAL A 119 -10.66 5.70 -10.01
C VAL A 119 -9.85 6.36 -11.14
N LYS A 120 -9.85 7.70 -11.23
CA LYS A 120 -9.01 8.41 -12.20
C LYS A 120 -7.52 8.18 -12.02
N ARG A 121 -7.04 8.13 -10.78
CA ARG A 121 -5.62 7.84 -10.50
C ARG A 121 -5.26 6.39 -10.85
N ASP A 122 -6.13 5.45 -10.55
CA ASP A 122 -5.93 4.03 -10.89
C ASP A 122 -5.88 3.85 -12.42
N GLU A 123 -6.74 4.54 -13.16
CA GLU A 123 -6.69 4.57 -14.64
C GLU A 123 -5.38 5.17 -15.16
N GLU A 124 -4.89 6.27 -14.56
CA GLU A 124 -3.61 6.88 -14.92
C GLU A 124 -2.41 5.97 -14.61
N LEU A 125 -2.43 5.26 -13.47
CA LEU A 125 -1.40 4.29 -13.11
C LEU A 125 -1.39 3.12 -14.07
N ALA A 126 -2.57 2.55 -14.38
CA ALA A 126 -2.69 1.47 -15.36
C ALA A 126 -2.15 1.87 -16.74
N ARG A 127 -2.37 3.12 -17.18
CA ARG A 127 -1.78 3.65 -18.42
C ARG A 127 -0.26 3.72 -18.34
N ARG A 128 0.30 4.25 -17.24
CA ARG A 128 1.76 4.31 -17.06
C ARG A 128 2.41 2.93 -17.01
N ASP A 129 1.76 1.96 -16.37
CA ASP A 129 2.25 0.58 -16.33
C ASP A 129 2.28 -0.05 -17.73
N ALA A 130 1.26 0.22 -18.55
CA ALA A 130 1.24 -0.22 -19.96
C ALA A 130 2.36 0.44 -20.78
N GLU A 131 2.60 1.74 -20.61
CA GLU A 131 3.69 2.47 -21.26
C GLU A 131 5.07 1.93 -20.84
N LEU A 132 5.29 1.70 -19.54
CA LEU A 132 6.52 1.12 -19.01
C LEU A 132 6.76 -0.30 -19.54
N SER A 133 5.71 -1.11 -19.63
CA SER A 133 5.78 -2.45 -20.23
C SER A 133 6.18 -2.39 -21.70
N SER A 134 5.61 -1.45 -22.47
CA SER A 134 6.00 -1.22 -23.87
C SER A 134 7.47 -0.83 -23.99
N HIS A 135 7.94 0.11 -23.17
CA HIS A 135 9.35 0.51 -23.17
C HIS A 135 10.28 -0.62 -22.76
N ALA A 136 9.89 -1.45 -21.79
CA ALA A 136 10.67 -2.63 -21.41
C ALA A 136 10.80 -3.61 -22.59
N ALA A 137 9.72 -3.85 -23.34
CA ALA A 137 9.74 -4.69 -24.54
C ALA A 137 10.64 -4.11 -25.65
N GLU A 138 10.59 -2.79 -25.89
CA GLU A 138 11.48 -2.10 -26.84
C GLU A 138 12.96 -2.18 -26.42
N ILE A 139 13.25 -2.04 -25.13
CA ILE A 139 14.62 -2.19 -24.62
C ILE A 139 15.10 -3.62 -24.84
N ALA A 140 14.26 -4.62 -24.57
CA ALA A 140 14.60 -6.02 -24.80
C ALA A 140 14.88 -6.31 -26.28
N SER A 141 14.05 -5.80 -27.20
CA SER A 141 14.27 -5.98 -28.64
C SER A 141 15.57 -5.32 -29.11
N ARG A 142 15.88 -4.10 -28.64
CA ARG A 142 17.16 -3.43 -28.94
C ARG A 142 18.37 -4.17 -28.38
N LYS A 143 18.27 -4.72 -27.17
CA LYS A 143 19.34 -5.55 -26.59
C LYS A 143 19.62 -6.78 -27.44
N ASN A 144 18.58 -7.47 -27.90
CA ASN A 144 18.72 -8.62 -28.78
C ASN A 144 19.37 -8.24 -30.12
N ALA A 145 18.91 -7.16 -30.76
CA ALA A 145 19.50 -6.66 -32.00
C ALA A 145 20.99 -6.30 -31.83
N ILE A 146 21.36 -5.67 -30.71
CA ILE A 146 22.77 -5.37 -30.41
C ILE A 146 23.57 -6.66 -30.24
N ALA A 147 23.04 -7.67 -29.55
CA ALA A 147 23.71 -8.96 -29.38
C ALA A 147 23.93 -9.66 -30.74
N GLU A 148 22.93 -9.67 -31.61
CA GLU A 148 23.03 -10.21 -32.97
C GLU A 148 24.10 -9.48 -33.80
N HIS A 149 24.15 -8.15 -33.71
CA HIS A 149 25.20 -7.35 -34.35
C HIS A 149 26.60 -7.67 -33.80
N GLN A 150 26.74 -7.86 -32.48
CA GLN A 150 28.00 -8.26 -31.86
C GLN A 150 28.45 -9.64 -32.35
N GLU A 151 27.55 -10.61 -32.44
CA GLU A 151 27.84 -11.93 -33.00
C GLU A 151 28.27 -11.86 -34.47
N ALA A 152 27.60 -11.03 -35.28
CA ALA A 152 27.96 -10.83 -36.68
C ALA A 152 29.36 -10.22 -36.84
N ILE A 153 29.73 -9.23 -36.01
CA ILE A 153 31.07 -8.64 -35.99
C ILE A 153 32.11 -9.69 -35.62
N LEU A 154 31.86 -10.48 -34.57
CA LEU A 154 32.79 -11.55 -34.15
C LEU A 154 32.98 -12.61 -35.24
N ARG A 155 31.91 -13.00 -35.94
CA ARG A 155 32.01 -13.91 -37.09
C ARG A 155 32.89 -13.31 -38.19
N LEU A 156 32.64 -12.07 -38.59
CA LEU A 156 33.43 -11.40 -39.63
C LEU A 156 34.91 -11.29 -39.25
N LEU A 157 35.21 -10.94 -37.99
CA LEU A 157 36.59 -10.86 -37.50
C LEU A 157 37.29 -12.23 -37.54
N ASN A 158 36.59 -13.30 -37.17
CA ASN A 158 37.12 -14.66 -37.26
C ASN A 158 37.36 -15.08 -38.72
N ASP A 159 36.46 -14.76 -39.63
CA ASP A 159 36.62 -15.04 -41.07
C ASP A 159 37.82 -14.28 -41.64
N GLN A 160 37.97 -12.99 -41.30
CA GLN A 160 39.12 -12.18 -41.69
C GLN A 160 40.43 -12.75 -41.13
N LYS A 161 40.44 -13.16 -39.86
CA LYS A 161 41.60 -13.80 -39.24
C LYS A 161 41.98 -15.09 -39.98
N ALA A 162 41.00 -15.96 -40.27
CA ALA A 162 41.23 -17.20 -41.00
C ALA A 162 41.76 -16.93 -42.42
N ALA A 163 41.25 -15.91 -43.10
CA ALA A 163 41.74 -15.50 -44.41
C ALA A 163 43.19 -15.00 -44.37
N LEU A 164 43.56 -14.20 -43.37
CA LEU A 164 44.93 -13.73 -43.16
C LEU A 164 45.88 -14.89 -42.82
N GLU A 165 45.47 -15.82 -41.96
CA GLU A 165 46.25 -17.03 -41.65
C GLU A 165 46.49 -17.89 -42.90
N GLN A 166 45.50 -18.02 -43.78
CA GLN A 166 45.65 -18.68 -45.09
C GLN A 166 46.59 -17.92 -46.03
N GLN A 167 46.57 -16.59 -46.02
CA GLN A 167 47.51 -15.79 -46.82
C GLN A 167 48.95 -15.94 -46.31
N ILE A 168 49.14 -15.92 -44.99
CA ILE A 168 50.44 -16.13 -44.36
C ILE A 168 50.98 -17.53 -44.67
N SER A 169 50.14 -18.57 -44.57
CA SER A 169 50.56 -19.95 -44.87
C SER A 169 50.98 -20.11 -46.34
N ARG A 170 50.19 -19.58 -47.28
CA ARG A 170 50.54 -19.54 -48.71
C ARG A 170 51.84 -18.77 -48.97
N GLY A 171 52.01 -17.61 -48.33
CA GLY A 171 53.25 -16.84 -48.41
C GLY A 171 54.46 -17.64 -47.91
N GLY A 172 54.31 -18.36 -46.78
CA GLY A 172 55.32 -19.26 -46.26
C GLY A 172 55.67 -20.40 -47.22
N GLU A 173 54.68 -21.01 -47.87
CA GLU A 173 54.89 -22.04 -48.90
C GLU A 173 55.64 -21.50 -50.13
N LEU A 174 55.27 -20.30 -50.61
CA LEU A 174 55.94 -19.65 -51.74
C LEU A 174 57.40 -19.33 -51.40
N LEU A 175 57.68 -18.75 -50.23
CA LEU A 175 59.04 -18.51 -49.76
C LEU A 175 59.86 -19.81 -49.64
N ALA A 176 59.23 -20.89 -49.19
CA ALA A 176 59.89 -22.20 -49.13
C ALA A 176 60.22 -22.74 -50.53
N ARG A 177 59.35 -22.51 -51.53
CA ARG A 177 59.61 -22.85 -52.93
C ARG A 177 60.72 -21.98 -53.54
N GLU A 178 60.70 -20.68 -53.30
CA GLU A 178 61.75 -19.76 -53.75
C GLU A 178 63.12 -20.17 -53.21
N LYS A 179 63.20 -20.49 -51.90
CA LYS A 179 64.45 -21.02 -51.30
C LYS A 179 64.93 -22.30 -51.96
N LYS A 180 64.01 -23.22 -52.30
CA LYS A 180 64.37 -24.46 -53.02
C LYS A 180 64.86 -24.18 -54.43
N LEU A 181 64.16 -23.31 -55.17
CA LEU A 181 64.58 -22.90 -56.51
C LEU A 181 65.95 -22.21 -56.48
N ALA A 182 66.22 -21.33 -55.51
CA ALA A 182 67.53 -20.72 -55.33
C ALA A 182 68.63 -21.77 -55.07
N GLN A 183 68.35 -22.79 -54.22
CA GLN A 183 69.27 -23.91 -54.00
C GLN A 183 69.51 -24.73 -55.27
N GLU A 184 68.47 -24.96 -56.06
CA GLU A 184 68.58 -25.65 -57.35
C GLU A 184 69.37 -24.83 -58.37
N GLU A 185 69.18 -23.51 -58.42
CA GLU A 185 69.95 -22.58 -59.27
C GLU A 185 71.43 -22.57 -58.89
N GLU A 186 71.75 -22.51 -57.59
CA GLU A 186 73.12 -22.64 -57.09
C GLU A 186 73.73 -23.99 -57.47
N ALA A 187 72.98 -25.09 -57.31
CA ALA A 187 73.43 -26.43 -57.69
C ALA A 187 73.67 -26.55 -59.21
N LEU A 188 72.80 -25.96 -60.03
CA LEU A 188 72.95 -25.90 -61.49
C LEU A 188 74.14 -25.03 -61.89
N ALA A 189 74.37 -23.89 -61.23
CA ALA A 189 75.54 -23.05 -61.46
C ALA A 189 76.84 -23.81 -61.13
N ALA A 190 76.86 -24.53 -60.00
CA ALA A 190 77.98 -25.38 -59.62
C ALA A 190 78.20 -26.53 -60.63
N ALA A 191 77.13 -27.15 -61.15
CA ALA A 191 77.22 -28.18 -62.18
C ALA A 191 77.76 -27.62 -63.51
N LYS A 192 77.28 -26.45 -63.94
CA LYS A 192 77.80 -25.77 -65.14
C LYS A 192 79.28 -25.41 -65.00
N ALA A 193 79.71 -24.97 -63.82
CA ALA A 193 81.13 -24.72 -63.54
C ALA A 193 81.98 -25.99 -63.70
N LYS A 194 81.52 -27.13 -63.15
CA LYS A 194 82.20 -28.43 -63.33
C LYS A 194 82.29 -28.84 -64.80
N VAL A 195 81.21 -28.70 -65.56
CA VAL A 195 81.21 -29.01 -67.01
C VAL A 195 82.17 -28.09 -67.76
N ALA A 196 82.21 -26.80 -67.43
CA ALA A 196 83.16 -25.86 -68.03
C ALA A 196 84.62 -26.25 -67.71
N ASP A 197 84.90 -26.68 -66.47
CA ASP A 197 86.23 -27.17 -66.08
C ASP A 197 86.59 -28.49 -66.79
N GLU A 198 85.64 -29.41 -66.96
CA GLU A 198 85.82 -30.63 -67.74
C GLU A 198 86.05 -30.32 -69.22
N ALA A 199 85.31 -29.40 -69.81
CA ALA A 199 85.50 -28.95 -71.18
C ALA A 199 86.89 -28.32 -71.38
N ARG A 200 87.35 -27.49 -70.43
CA ARG A 200 88.74 -26.97 -70.43
C ARG A 200 89.76 -28.10 -70.36
N ARG A 201 89.56 -29.09 -69.49
CA ARG A 201 90.45 -30.27 -69.39
C ARG A 201 90.46 -31.09 -70.68
N LEU A 202 89.31 -31.27 -71.33
CA LEU A 202 89.19 -31.97 -72.60
C LEU A 202 89.86 -31.18 -73.73
N ALA A 203 89.64 -29.87 -73.84
CA ALA A 203 90.33 -29.02 -74.81
C ALA A 203 91.86 -29.05 -74.63
N GLU A 204 92.34 -29.04 -73.39
CA GLU A 204 93.76 -29.20 -73.09
C GLU A 204 94.29 -30.57 -73.52
N ARG A 205 93.52 -31.65 -73.31
CA ARG A 205 93.85 -33.01 -73.79
C ARG A 205 93.83 -33.09 -75.32
N GLU A 206 92.87 -32.48 -75.99
CA GLU A 206 92.80 -32.42 -77.46
C GLU A 206 94.02 -31.69 -78.03
N LYS A 207 94.41 -30.56 -77.43
CA LYS A 207 95.63 -29.83 -77.79
C LYS A 207 96.88 -30.70 -77.62
N GLN A 208 96.96 -31.46 -76.53
CA GLN A 208 98.04 -32.44 -76.29
C GLN A 208 98.03 -33.58 -77.32
N LEU A 209 96.86 -34.10 -77.68
CA LEU A 209 96.70 -35.15 -78.68
C LEU A 209 97.07 -34.66 -80.08
N LEU A 210 96.64 -33.47 -80.49
CA LEU A 210 97.03 -32.85 -81.76
C LEU A 210 98.54 -32.63 -81.83
N ALA A 211 99.18 -32.19 -80.74
CA ALA A 211 100.64 -32.08 -80.67
C ALA A 211 101.31 -33.45 -80.84
N ARG A 212 100.73 -34.50 -80.24
CA ARG A 212 101.20 -35.89 -80.39
C ARG A 212 100.97 -36.43 -81.81
N GLU A 213 99.85 -36.14 -82.45
CA GLU A 213 99.58 -36.50 -83.84
C GLU A 213 100.54 -35.81 -84.81
N GLN A 214 100.82 -34.51 -84.63
CA GLN A 214 101.83 -33.79 -85.40
C GLN A 214 103.23 -34.39 -85.23
N SER A 215 103.57 -34.86 -84.01
CA SER A 215 104.79 -35.61 -83.74
C SER A 215 104.83 -36.97 -84.43
N VAL A 216 103.71 -37.71 -84.51
CA VAL A 216 103.65 -38.99 -85.22
C VAL A 216 103.74 -38.80 -86.73
N ARG A 217 103.11 -37.75 -87.27
CA ARG A 217 103.10 -37.41 -88.71
C ARG A 217 104.46 -36.99 -89.27
N SER A 218 105.42 -36.63 -88.41
CA SER A 218 106.77 -36.21 -88.78
C SER A 218 107.80 -37.37 -88.80
N THR A 219 107.36 -38.64 -88.80
CA THR A 219 108.24 -39.82 -88.74
C THR A 219 107.97 -40.82 -89.89
N PRO A 220 108.97 -41.24 -90.70
CA PRO A 220 108.80 -42.23 -91.78
C PRO A 220 108.95 -43.71 -91.32
N PRO A 221 108.49 -44.70 -92.12
CA PRO A 221 107.97 -45.99 -91.62
C PRO A 221 108.96 -47.17 -91.64
N GLN A 222 108.75 -48.16 -90.76
CA GLN A 222 109.37 -49.50 -90.80
C GLN A 222 108.38 -50.62 -90.36
N PRO A 223 108.60 -51.90 -90.76
CA PRO A 223 107.55 -52.92 -90.84
C PRO A 223 107.46 -53.97 -89.70
N ALA A 224 106.21 -54.29 -89.35
CA ALA A 224 105.50 -55.49 -88.84
C ALA A 224 106.11 -56.66 -87.98
N ALA A 225 105.40 -56.90 -86.84
CA ALA A 225 104.92 -58.18 -86.21
C ALA A 225 105.88 -59.06 -85.34
N PRO A 226 105.39 -59.97 -84.44
CA PRO A 226 104.05 -60.25 -83.87
C PRO A 226 103.97 -60.26 -82.29
N ALA A 227 102.77 -60.50 -81.74
CA ALA A 227 102.39 -60.69 -80.31
C ALA A 227 102.65 -62.14 -79.79
N PRO A 228 102.43 -62.58 -78.51
CA PRO A 228 101.62 -61.98 -77.41
C PRO A 228 102.11 -62.17 -75.93
N ALA A 229 101.28 -61.69 -74.98
CA ALA A 229 101.08 -62.15 -73.58
C ALA A 229 101.72 -61.40 -72.37
N VAL A 230 100.91 -61.39 -71.28
CA VAL A 230 101.22 -61.37 -69.82
C VAL A 230 101.17 -60.03 -69.04
N ARG A 231 100.04 -59.81 -68.30
CA ARG A 231 99.86 -59.41 -66.85
C ARG A 231 100.52 -58.07 -66.38
N PRO A 232 100.38 -57.54 -65.12
CA PRO A 232 99.59 -57.94 -63.93
C PRO A 232 98.88 -56.78 -63.13
N THR A 233 98.07 -57.14 -62.11
CA THR A 233 97.86 -56.63 -60.70
C THR A 233 98.16 -55.17 -60.26
N PRO A 234 97.84 -54.69 -59.01
CA PRO A 234 96.95 -55.14 -57.91
C PRO A 234 96.15 -54.01 -57.16
N ALA A 235 95.36 -54.44 -56.14
CA ALA A 235 95.11 -53.86 -54.79
C ALA A 235 94.57 -52.41 -54.63
N ALA A 236 93.34 -52.20 -54.09
CA ALA A 236 92.92 -52.09 -52.66
C ALA A 236 93.26 -50.71 -52.02
N PRO A 237 92.71 -50.24 -50.86
CA PRO A 237 91.68 -50.80 -49.95
C PRO A 237 90.67 -49.77 -49.30
N VAL A 238 89.85 -50.27 -48.34
CA VAL A 238 89.15 -49.68 -47.12
C VAL A 238 88.37 -48.34 -47.25
N GLY A 239 87.03 -48.24 -47.09
CA GLY A 239 86.18 -48.23 -45.84
C GLY A 239 85.91 -46.78 -45.34
N PRO A 240 84.90 -46.42 -44.47
CA PRO A 240 83.74 -47.14 -43.90
C PRO A 240 82.35 -46.40 -43.96
N ALA A 241 81.32 -47.09 -43.42
CA ALA A 241 79.95 -46.81 -42.89
C ALA A 241 79.35 -45.36 -42.80
N PRO A 242 78.03 -45.14 -42.49
CA PRO A 242 76.91 -46.08 -42.23
C PRO A 242 75.62 -45.80 -43.05
N ALA A 243 74.65 -46.74 -43.02
CA ALA A 243 73.30 -46.54 -43.54
C ALA A 243 72.25 -46.87 -42.47
N VAL A 244 71.32 -45.94 -42.28
CA VAL A 244 70.17 -46.02 -41.35
C VAL A 244 68.94 -46.49 -42.12
N ARG A 245 68.22 -47.48 -41.57
CA ARG A 245 66.76 -47.58 -41.75
C ARG A 245 66.15 -48.44 -40.65
N PRO A 246 65.22 -47.91 -39.82
CA PRO A 246 64.36 -48.74 -39.00
C PRO A 246 62.97 -48.96 -39.62
N GLN A 247 62.33 -49.97 -39.05
CA GLN A 247 61.07 -50.64 -39.38
C GLN A 247 59.80 -49.85 -39.02
N PRO A 248 58.60 -50.31 -39.47
CA PRO A 248 57.32 -49.65 -39.23
C PRO A 248 56.64 -50.14 -37.93
N VAL A 249 55.96 -49.24 -37.20
CA VAL A 249 55.04 -49.60 -36.13
C VAL A 249 53.79 -48.73 -36.22
N ALA A 250 52.63 -49.38 -36.08
CA ALA A 250 51.28 -48.86 -36.15
C ALA A 250 50.91 -47.90 -35.00
N PRO A 251 49.77 -47.20 -35.14
CA PRO A 251 48.90 -47.02 -33.98
C PRO A 251 47.48 -47.56 -34.22
N THR A 252 47.03 -48.25 -33.18
CA THR A 252 45.67 -48.71 -32.86
C THR A 252 44.66 -47.58 -32.69
N PRO A 253 43.37 -47.77 -33.03
CA PRO A 253 42.29 -46.89 -32.60
C PRO A 253 41.74 -47.38 -31.24
N ALA A 254 41.74 -46.52 -30.23
CA ALA A 254 41.01 -46.78 -28.99
C ALA A 254 39.58 -46.23 -29.13
N VAL A 255 38.66 -47.14 -29.43
CA VAL A 255 37.21 -46.95 -29.24
C VAL A 255 36.90 -47.31 -27.80
N VAL A 256 36.36 -46.37 -27.02
CA VAL A 256 35.69 -46.69 -25.75
C VAL A 256 34.24 -46.25 -25.88
N LYS A 257 33.37 -47.23 -26.13
CA LYS A 257 31.94 -47.17 -25.81
C LYS A 257 31.83 -47.26 -24.28
N VAL A 258 31.04 -46.38 -23.67
CA VAL A 258 30.36 -46.70 -22.42
C VAL A 258 28.89 -46.45 -22.62
N GLU A 259 28.14 -47.54 -22.53
CA GLU A 259 26.70 -47.63 -22.56
C GLU A 259 26.09 -46.92 -21.34
N LYS A 260 24.94 -46.29 -21.59
CA LYS A 260 23.96 -46.02 -20.55
C LYS A 260 23.51 -47.34 -19.91
N PRO A 261 23.21 -47.31 -18.61
CA PRO A 261 21.94 -47.89 -18.19
C PRO A 261 21.13 -46.93 -17.33
N VAL A 262 19.87 -46.77 -17.71
CA VAL A 262 18.77 -46.25 -16.87
C VAL A 262 18.31 -47.42 -15.98
N PRO A 263 17.88 -47.20 -14.73
CA PRO A 263 16.47 -47.51 -14.47
C PRO A 263 15.74 -46.58 -13.47
N LYS A 264 14.51 -46.23 -13.86
CA LYS A 264 13.23 -46.20 -13.11
C LYS A 264 13.15 -45.55 -11.70
N VAL A 265 12.49 -44.36 -11.71
CA VAL A 265 11.16 -44.04 -11.14
C VAL A 265 10.79 -44.49 -9.71
N ALA A 266 10.62 -43.45 -8.84
CA ALA A 266 9.68 -43.23 -7.70
C ALA A 266 9.72 -44.19 -6.48
N PRO A 267 9.39 -43.76 -5.23
CA PRO A 267 8.51 -42.63 -4.84
C PRO A 267 9.08 -41.68 -3.76
N ALA A 268 8.29 -40.66 -3.43
CA ALA A 268 8.52 -39.62 -2.43
C ALA A 268 8.77 -40.14 -1.00
N PRO A 269 9.52 -39.37 -0.20
CA PRO A 269 9.29 -39.28 1.23
C PRO A 269 9.22 -37.81 1.71
N GLU A 270 8.08 -37.43 2.31
CA GLU A 270 8.12 -36.70 3.59
C GLU A 270 8.69 -37.66 4.66
N PRO A 271 9.25 -37.25 5.82
CA PRO A 271 9.12 -35.96 6.50
C PRO A 271 10.44 -35.41 7.13
N ALA A 272 10.49 -34.13 7.47
CA ALA A 272 11.22 -33.65 8.65
C ALA A 272 10.79 -32.21 8.98
N ALA A 273 10.24 -32.04 10.17
CA ALA A 273 9.78 -30.78 10.72
C ALA A 273 10.92 -29.75 10.81
N GLU A 274 10.76 -28.64 10.10
CA GLU A 274 11.51 -27.41 10.37
C GLU A 274 10.73 -26.60 11.42
N LYS A 275 11.32 -26.60 12.62
CA LYS A 275 11.09 -25.75 13.79
C LYS A 275 10.05 -24.64 13.59
N GLU A 276 8.88 -24.86 14.19
CA GLU A 276 8.08 -23.79 14.76
C GLU A 276 9.00 -22.91 15.63
N SER A 277 9.25 -21.69 15.17
CA SER A 277 9.67 -20.61 16.05
C SER A 277 8.53 -20.40 17.03
N ALA A 278 8.67 -20.94 18.24
CA ALA A 278 7.84 -20.57 19.37
C ALA A 278 7.90 -19.04 19.48
N GLU A 279 6.84 -18.37 19.03
CA GLU A 279 6.62 -16.95 19.27
C GLU A 279 6.65 -16.78 20.79
N ALA A 280 7.71 -16.18 21.31
CA ALA A 280 7.86 -15.98 22.75
C ALA A 280 6.82 -14.96 23.19
N GLU A 281 5.69 -15.42 23.72
CA GLU A 281 4.69 -14.58 24.35
C GLU A 281 5.12 -14.24 25.77
N THR A 282 5.15 -12.96 26.10
CA THR A 282 5.46 -12.45 27.45
C THR A 282 4.25 -11.71 28.02
N PRO A 283 4.00 -11.75 29.34
CA PRO A 283 2.89 -11.02 29.94
C PRO A 283 3.24 -9.54 30.08
N CYS A 284 2.34 -8.65 29.67
CA CYS A 284 2.48 -7.21 29.88
C CYS A 284 2.55 -6.91 31.40
N PRO A 285 3.55 -6.16 31.88
CA PRO A 285 3.71 -5.88 33.31
C PRO A 285 2.61 -4.98 33.89
N ALA A 286 1.87 -4.23 33.06
CA ALA A 286 0.82 -3.33 33.52
C ALA A 286 -0.56 -4.00 33.64
N CYS A 287 -0.89 -4.96 32.77
CA CYS A 287 -2.24 -5.56 32.72
C CYS A 287 -2.27 -7.09 32.62
N GLY A 288 -1.10 -7.74 32.53
CA GLY A 288 -0.98 -9.20 32.47
C GLY A 288 -1.38 -9.83 31.14
N THR A 289 -1.69 -9.05 30.10
CA THR A 289 -2.07 -9.58 28.79
C THR A 289 -0.84 -10.17 28.08
N MET A 290 -0.98 -11.38 27.55
CA MET A 290 0.06 -12.05 26.75
C MET A 290 0.26 -11.30 25.44
N ILE A 291 1.50 -10.91 25.17
CA ILE A 291 1.91 -10.10 24.02
C ILE A 291 3.17 -10.73 23.42
N SER A 292 3.40 -10.53 22.13
CA SER A 292 4.64 -10.94 21.48
C SER A 292 5.82 -10.23 22.15
N ALA A 293 6.94 -10.93 22.36
CA ALA A 293 8.16 -10.34 22.95
C ALA A 293 8.69 -9.11 22.18
N ASP A 294 8.34 -8.98 20.90
CA ASP A 294 8.73 -7.85 20.05
C ASP A 294 7.71 -6.70 20.04
N ALA A 295 6.62 -6.79 20.82
CA ALA A 295 5.61 -5.75 20.87
C ALA A 295 6.14 -4.49 21.57
N ILE A 296 6.25 -3.38 20.82
CA ILE A 296 6.69 -2.08 21.35
C ILE A 296 5.68 -1.52 22.38
N MET A 297 4.39 -1.79 22.17
CA MET A 297 3.31 -1.39 23.07
C MET A 297 2.28 -2.50 23.23
N CYS A 298 1.71 -2.59 24.44
CA CYS A 298 0.65 -3.54 24.75
C CYS A 298 -0.65 -3.11 24.06
N TYR A 299 -1.19 -3.98 23.20
CA TYR A 299 -2.43 -3.70 22.48
C TYR A 299 -3.66 -3.56 23.40
N ALA A 300 -3.62 -4.14 24.60
CA ALA A 300 -4.77 -4.13 25.52
C ALA A 300 -4.82 -2.89 26.42
N CYS A 301 -3.67 -2.42 26.92
CA CYS A 301 -3.63 -1.33 27.90
C CYS A 301 -2.81 -0.11 27.46
N GLY A 302 -2.14 -0.16 26.31
CA GLY A 302 -1.31 0.93 25.78
C GLY A 302 0.03 1.12 26.49
N HIS A 303 0.41 0.21 27.40
CA HIS A 303 1.69 0.28 28.10
C HIS A 303 2.86 -0.03 27.15
N ARG A 304 3.87 0.85 27.12
CA ARG A 304 5.09 0.70 26.30
C ARG A 304 6.05 -0.27 26.99
N LEU A 305 6.58 -1.24 26.25
CA LEU A 305 7.27 -2.42 26.82
C LEU A 305 8.78 -2.44 26.58
N GLN A 306 9.27 -1.66 25.61
CA GLN A 306 10.70 -1.48 25.37
C GLN A 306 11.18 -0.20 26.06
N GLU A 307 11.91 -0.35 27.17
CA GLU A 307 12.93 0.61 27.59
C GLU A 307 14.22 0.29 26.83
N GLU A 308 14.72 1.28 26.10
CA GLU A 308 15.81 1.16 25.14
C GLU A 308 17.11 0.68 25.81
N ALA A 309 17.64 -0.45 25.34
CA ALA A 309 19.05 -0.75 25.48
C ALA A 309 19.81 0.30 24.63
N ALA A 310 20.42 1.25 25.33
CA ALA A 310 21.23 2.32 24.76
C ALA A 310 22.34 1.76 23.85
N THR A 311 22.15 1.86 22.54
CA THR A 311 23.24 2.09 21.59
C THR A 311 23.36 3.59 21.42
N GLU A 312 24.48 4.14 21.87
CA GLU A 312 24.87 5.55 21.71
C GLU A 312 24.90 5.96 20.23
N GLU A 313 23.91 6.73 19.77
CA GLU A 313 24.05 7.66 18.64
C GLU A 313 23.17 8.89 18.86
N SER A 314 23.82 10.04 19.09
CA SER A 314 23.37 11.44 19.00
C SER A 314 21.93 11.77 19.45
N ALA A 315 21.82 12.35 20.66
CA ALA A 315 20.62 13.08 21.08
C ALA A 315 20.37 14.27 20.12
N GLU A 316 19.43 14.12 19.20
CA GLU A 316 18.85 15.23 18.45
C GLU A 316 18.09 16.12 19.46
N ALA A 317 18.62 17.32 19.72
CA ALA A 317 18.03 18.22 20.69
C ALA A 317 16.66 18.72 20.19
N GLU A 318 15.57 18.25 20.78
CA GLU A 318 14.23 18.81 20.54
C GLU A 318 14.02 20.07 21.39
N THR A 319 13.65 21.18 20.77
CA THR A 319 13.32 22.45 21.43
C THR A 319 11.84 22.80 21.21
N PRO A 320 11.17 23.40 22.21
CA PRO A 320 9.76 23.78 22.08
C PRO A 320 9.60 25.00 21.17
N CYS A 321 8.63 24.94 20.25
CA CYS A 321 8.28 26.07 19.40
C CYS A 321 7.76 27.26 20.24
N PRO A 322 8.29 28.48 20.08
CA PRO A 322 7.90 29.65 20.86
C PRO A 322 6.47 30.15 20.57
N ALA A 323 5.86 29.72 19.46
CA ALA A 323 4.49 30.14 19.11
C ALA A 323 3.40 29.19 19.63
N CYS A 324 3.67 27.89 19.68
CA CYS A 324 2.64 26.88 20.03
C CYS A 324 3.08 25.84 21.06
N GLY A 325 4.35 25.85 21.50
CA GLY A 325 4.89 24.94 22.51
C GLY A 325 5.15 23.51 22.02
N THR A 326 4.91 23.20 20.75
CA THR A 326 5.17 21.86 20.20
C THR A 326 6.67 21.60 20.13
N MET A 327 7.10 20.43 20.62
CA MET A 327 8.49 19.96 20.53
C MET A 327 8.86 19.77 19.05
N ILE A 328 9.90 20.47 18.60
CA ILE A 328 10.42 20.39 17.24
C ILE A 328 11.93 20.17 17.32
N SER A 329 12.52 19.57 16.28
CA SER A 329 13.96 19.43 16.17
C SER A 329 14.64 20.81 16.24
N ALA A 330 15.77 20.95 16.93
CA ALA A 330 16.49 22.23 17.04
C ALA A 330 16.86 22.86 15.68
N ASP A 331 16.99 22.03 14.63
CA ASP A 331 17.31 22.46 13.27
C ASP A 331 16.07 22.75 12.41
N ALA A 332 14.86 22.63 12.97
CA ALA A 332 13.62 22.85 12.22
C ALA A 332 13.44 24.33 11.86
N ILE A 333 13.59 24.65 10.56
CA ILE A 333 13.40 26.00 10.01
C ILE A 333 11.96 26.50 10.21
N MET A 334 10.97 25.60 10.26
CA MET A 334 9.58 25.91 10.54
C MET A 334 8.95 24.85 11.45
N CYS A 335 8.11 25.31 12.37
CA CYS A 335 7.30 24.43 13.20
C CYS A 335 6.24 23.73 12.34
N TYR A 336 6.28 22.41 12.30
CA TYR A 336 5.32 21.60 11.54
C TYR A 336 3.87 21.75 12.05
N ALA A 337 3.68 22.13 13.32
CA ALA A 337 2.36 22.22 13.94
C ALA A 337 1.66 23.57 13.69
N CYS A 338 2.39 24.69 13.76
CA CYS A 338 1.78 26.02 13.65
C CYS A 338 2.33 26.87 12.48
N GLY A 339 3.30 26.38 11.73
CA GLY A 339 3.93 27.11 10.62
C GLY A 339 4.84 28.26 11.04
N HIS A 340 5.13 28.41 12.34
CA HIS A 340 6.02 29.46 12.84
C HIS A 340 7.46 29.18 12.42
N ARG A 341 8.13 30.16 11.79
CA ARG A 341 9.50 30.04 11.30
C ARG A 341 10.49 30.33 12.42
N MET A 342 11.33 29.34 12.74
CA MET A 342 12.38 29.46 13.74
C MET A 342 13.59 30.16 13.12
N SER A 343 14.04 31.27 13.69
CA SER A 343 15.19 32.03 13.20
C SER A 343 16.50 31.37 13.67
N GLY A 344 17.09 30.53 12.82
CA GLY A 344 18.49 30.11 12.99
C GLY A 344 19.45 31.26 12.65
N SER A 345 20.35 31.58 13.58
CA SER A 345 21.58 32.37 13.38
C SER A 345 22.53 31.59 12.46
N GLU A 346 23.22 32.09 11.44
CA GLU A 346 23.52 33.43 10.93
C GLU A 346 23.53 33.35 9.39
N ASP A 347 22.99 34.34 8.69
CA ASP A 347 23.72 34.90 7.54
C ASP A 347 23.17 36.28 7.17
N LYS A 348 24.03 37.28 7.36
CA LYS A 348 23.93 38.60 6.75
C LYS A 348 24.27 38.46 5.26
N ALA A 349 23.28 38.55 4.38
CA ALA A 349 23.53 39.07 3.03
C ALA A 349 22.28 39.72 2.43
N ALA A 350 22.41 41.03 2.25
CA ALA A 350 21.50 41.95 1.60
C ALA A 350 20.88 41.43 0.28
N LYS A 351 19.58 41.72 0.06
CA LYS A 351 19.13 42.81 -0.83
C LYS A 351 17.60 42.95 -0.82
N LYS A 352 17.18 44.20 -0.59
CA LYS A 352 16.04 44.94 -1.16
C LYS A 352 14.86 44.12 -1.74
N ASP A 353 13.65 44.33 -1.22
CA ASP A 353 12.75 45.35 -1.79
C ASP A 353 11.42 45.52 -1.02
N ALA A 354 11.01 46.79 -0.92
CA ALA A 354 9.66 47.33 -0.80
C ALA A 354 8.71 46.90 0.35
N MET A 355 8.64 47.76 1.39
CA MET A 355 7.41 48.00 2.16
C MET A 355 6.34 48.68 1.27
N PRO A 356 5.05 48.43 1.52
CA PRO A 356 4.07 49.50 1.48
C PRO A 356 3.46 49.75 2.86
N THR A 357 3.51 51.03 3.23
CA THR A 357 2.99 51.64 4.44
C THR A 357 1.48 51.48 4.62
N VAL A 358 1.09 51.15 5.85
CA VAL A 358 -0.28 51.11 6.37
C VAL A 358 -0.95 52.49 6.29
N LYS A 359 -2.06 52.61 5.55
CA LYS A 359 -3.00 53.73 5.67
C LYS A 359 -3.97 53.44 6.83
N LYS A 360 -3.76 54.09 7.97
CA LYS A 360 -4.77 54.21 9.04
C LYS A 360 -5.94 55.05 8.55
N VAL A 361 -7.12 54.45 8.42
CA VAL A 361 -8.39 55.18 8.28
C VAL A 361 -8.99 55.31 9.69
N LEU A 362 -8.94 56.53 10.24
CA LEU A 362 -9.68 56.91 11.45
C LEU A 362 -11.19 56.84 11.15
N LYS A 363 -11.90 55.89 11.78
CA LYS A 363 -13.36 55.93 11.87
C LYS A 363 -13.75 56.91 12.98
N LYS A 364 -14.30 58.06 12.57
CA LYS A 364 -14.94 59.05 13.45
C LYS A 364 -16.20 58.42 14.05
N LYS A 365 -16.24 58.33 15.38
CA LYS A 365 -17.42 57.96 16.17
C LYS A 365 -18.43 59.10 16.05
N ILE A 366 -19.61 58.82 15.49
CA ILE A 366 -20.78 59.70 15.59
C ILE A 366 -21.46 59.30 16.90
N ILE A 367 -21.54 60.25 17.84
CA ILE A 367 -22.46 60.24 18.97
C ILE A 367 -23.72 60.96 18.50
#